data_AF-T1RTD5-F1
#
_entry.id   AF-T1RTD5-F1
#
_cell.length_a   1.000
_cell.length_b   1.000
_cell.length_c   1.000
_cell.angle_alpha   90.00
_cell.angle_beta   90.00
_cell.angle_gamma   90.00
#
_symmetry.space_group_name_H-M   'P 1'
#
loop_
_entity.id
_entity.type
_entity.pdbx_description
1 polymer ?
#
loop_
_entity_poly.entity_id
_entity_poly.type
_entity_poly.pdbx_seq_one_letter_code
_entity_poly.pdbx_strand_id
1 'polypeptide(L)'
;MVETKMEDGKQAATPAEEINLSNKREANWPAVLFFIHIHLLSLYGIYLLIYEVKWMTVIFLITLTFPAILAMTTGAHRLWAHRTYKASTELRIVLMLLQTLAGVGPIYNWVRHHRLHHAHFATENDPFDYNQGFAYAHIFTRMRKLSPYQEKLKESIDMSDLENDSVVMFQKTLYWFMYATLFLLLPLNAPLEYWEDSVLSSVFVIGFLRYFILLHASWLIESAICVWGLKPGEKSPPDSNSVFIITRTFWPHYHYLIPYDYKSGEYGTYDSGCSSAFIRVWAALGIATGLRTVETNTIQKALAEMAKTKKPLQICLENALKDQSLSDQHYLKRE
;
A
#
# COMPACT_ATOMS: atom_id res chain seq x y z
N MET A 1 55.04 28.51 -39.98
CA MET A 1 53.67 28.21 -40.43
C MET A 1 53.03 27.45 -39.29
N VAL A 2 52.21 28.14 -38.50
CA VAL A 2 51.67 27.66 -37.22
C VAL A 2 50.40 26.87 -37.51
N GLU A 3 50.42 25.57 -37.25
CA GLU A 3 49.22 24.71 -37.33
C GLU A 3 48.39 24.86 -36.06
N THR A 4 47.19 25.40 -36.24
CA THR A 4 46.16 25.57 -35.22
C THR A 4 45.39 24.24 -35.10
N LYS A 5 45.57 23.51 -33.99
CA LYS A 5 44.63 22.44 -33.61
C LYS A 5 43.56 23.04 -32.71
N MET A 6 42.35 23.10 -33.22
CA MET A 6 41.15 23.42 -32.43
C MET A 6 40.90 22.31 -31.43
N GLU A 7 40.89 22.67 -30.15
CA GLU A 7 40.16 21.95 -29.12
C GLU A 7 38.66 22.13 -29.39
N ASP A 8 37.89 21.04 -29.39
CA ASP A 8 36.46 21.16 -29.19
C ASP A 8 35.99 20.04 -28.26
N GLY A 9 35.60 20.48 -27.07
CA GLY A 9 35.23 19.67 -25.94
C GLY A 9 33.88 18.99 -26.16
N LYS A 10 33.91 17.66 -26.22
CA LYS A 10 32.82 16.84 -25.70
C LYS A 10 33.39 16.02 -24.55
N GLN A 11 33.30 16.56 -23.33
CA GLN A 11 33.28 15.73 -22.13
C GLN A 11 32.05 14.84 -22.24
N ALA A 12 32.24 13.65 -22.81
CA ALA A 12 31.34 12.55 -22.59
C ALA A 12 31.26 12.36 -21.07
N ALA A 13 30.05 12.47 -20.51
CA ALA A 13 29.80 12.10 -19.13
C ALA A 13 30.39 10.72 -18.91
N THR A 14 31.30 10.61 -17.95
CA THR A 14 31.86 9.35 -17.49
C THR A 14 30.70 8.40 -17.14
N PRO A 15 30.77 7.11 -17.53
CA PRO A 15 29.82 6.13 -17.04
C PRO A 15 29.87 6.20 -15.52
N ALA A 16 28.74 6.51 -14.88
CA ALA A 16 28.64 6.50 -13.43
C ALA A 16 29.21 5.18 -12.93
N GLU A 17 30.17 5.25 -12.00
CA GLU A 17 30.74 4.08 -11.34
C GLU A 17 29.58 3.15 -10.94
N GLU A 18 29.52 1.96 -11.55
CA GLU A 18 28.74 0.85 -11.04
C GLU A 18 29.34 0.50 -9.68
N ILE A 19 28.88 1.19 -8.64
CA ILE A 19 29.17 0.82 -7.27
C ILE A 19 28.59 -0.60 -7.13
N ASN A 20 29.47 -1.59 -7.03
CA ASN A 20 29.15 -3.00 -6.82
C ASN A 20 28.60 -3.17 -5.39
N LEU A 21 27.43 -2.58 -5.15
CA LEU A 21 26.73 -2.65 -3.87
C LEU A 21 26.13 -4.03 -3.72
N SER A 22 26.30 -4.60 -2.53
CA SER A 22 25.75 -5.90 -2.22
C SER A 22 24.22 -5.89 -2.30
N ASN A 23 23.65 -6.93 -2.89
CA ASN A 23 22.23 -7.25 -2.82
C ASN A 23 21.85 -8.08 -1.58
N LYS A 24 22.82 -8.42 -0.73
CA LYS A 24 22.56 -9.20 0.48
C LYS A 24 21.80 -8.35 1.51
N ARG A 25 20.67 -8.89 1.98
CA ARG A 25 19.88 -8.31 3.07
C ARG A 25 20.21 -9.00 4.41
N GLU A 26 20.56 -8.21 5.41
CA GLU A 26 20.83 -8.71 6.75
C GLU A 26 19.56 -8.75 7.60
N ALA A 27 19.57 -9.59 8.64
CA ALA A 27 18.49 -9.59 9.63
C ALA A 27 18.46 -8.27 10.41
N ASN A 28 17.26 -7.73 10.59
CA ASN A 28 16.99 -6.63 11.50
C ASN A 28 16.52 -7.21 12.83
N TRP A 29 17.47 -7.59 13.70
CA TRP A 29 17.18 -8.24 14.97
C TRP A 29 16.18 -7.50 15.87
N PRO A 30 16.24 -6.15 16.00
CA PRO A 30 15.18 -5.40 16.67
C PRO A 30 13.78 -5.67 16.10
N ALA A 31 13.63 -5.66 14.77
CA ALA A 31 12.36 -5.95 14.12
C ALA A 31 11.93 -7.41 14.29
N VAL A 32 12.88 -8.36 14.19
CA VAL A 32 12.63 -9.79 14.44
C VAL A 32 12.04 -10.00 15.84
N LEU A 33 12.72 -9.49 16.87
CA LEU A 33 12.28 -9.63 18.24
C LEU A 33 10.94 -8.92 18.44
N PHE A 34 10.79 -7.70 17.93
CA PHE A 34 9.55 -6.96 18.03
C PHE A 34 8.36 -7.74 17.47
N PHE A 35 8.46 -8.27 16.26
CA PHE A 35 7.36 -9.03 15.66
C PHE A 35 7.09 -10.33 16.42
N ILE A 36 8.11 -11.07 16.87
CA ILE A 36 7.91 -12.25 17.72
C ILE A 36 7.07 -11.90 18.97
N HIS A 37 7.40 -10.80 19.66
CA HIS A 37 6.64 -10.37 20.85
C HIS A 37 5.21 -9.98 20.50
N ILE A 38 4.99 -9.19 19.43
CA ILE A 38 3.64 -8.82 19.00
C ILE A 38 2.80 -10.07 18.71
N HIS A 39 3.35 -11.06 18.00
CA HIS A 39 2.64 -12.29 17.67
C HIS A 39 2.31 -13.09 18.94
N LEU A 40 3.28 -13.32 19.83
CA LEU A 40 3.05 -14.08 21.07
C LEU A 40 2.02 -13.41 21.99
N LEU A 41 2.12 -12.09 22.18
CA LEU A 41 1.20 -11.34 23.03
C LEU A 41 -0.20 -11.26 22.40
N SER A 42 -0.29 -11.21 21.07
CA SER A 42 -1.59 -11.25 20.38
C SER A 42 -2.33 -12.57 20.57
N LEU A 43 -1.63 -13.71 20.74
CA LEU A 43 -2.27 -15.00 21.05
C LEU A 43 -3.02 -14.95 22.39
N TYR A 44 -2.45 -14.29 23.39
CA TYR A 44 -3.16 -14.05 24.65
C TYR A 44 -4.32 -13.08 24.47
N GLY A 45 -4.16 -12.04 23.63
CA GLY A 45 -5.26 -11.18 23.23
C GLY A 45 -6.42 -11.94 22.56
N ILE A 46 -6.14 -12.95 21.74
CA ILE A 46 -7.19 -13.81 21.13
C ILE A 46 -7.93 -14.59 22.20
N TYR A 47 -7.21 -15.16 23.17
CA TYR A 47 -7.83 -15.84 24.31
C TYR A 47 -8.79 -14.90 25.07
N LEU A 48 -8.33 -13.70 25.42
CA LEU A 48 -9.15 -12.71 26.12
C LEU A 48 -10.36 -12.27 25.27
N LEU A 49 -10.17 -12.07 23.96
CA LEU A 49 -11.23 -11.68 23.03
C LEU A 49 -12.40 -12.70 23.03
N ILE A 50 -12.10 -13.99 23.18
CA ILE A 50 -13.10 -15.06 23.14
C ILE A 50 -13.79 -15.24 24.49
N TYR A 51 -13.06 -15.10 25.60
CA TYR A 51 -13.55 -15.56 26.91
C TYR A 51 -13.78 -14.46 27.95
N GLU A 52 -13.10 -13.32 27.87
CA GLU A 52 -13.05 -12.36 28.98
C GLU A 52 -13.56 -10.95 28.64
N VAL A 53 -13.36 -10.46 27.40
CA VAL A 53 -13.66 -9.07 27.09
C VAL A 53 -15.16 -8.76 27.04
N LYS A 54 -15.51 -7.53 27.39
CA LYS A 54 -16.87 -7.02 27.21
C LYS A 54 -17.16 -6.80 25.72
N TRP A 55 -18.41 -6.99 25.30
CA TRP A 55 -18.84 -6.74 23.92
C TRP A 55 -18.52 -5.32 23.43
N MET A 56 -18.47 -4.33 24.34
CA MET A 56 -18.12 -2.95 24.03
C MET A 56 -16.68 -2.86 23.53
N THR A 57 -15.76 -3.61 24.12
CA THR A 57 -14.35 -3.71 23.67
C THR A 57 -14.26 -4.35 22.29
N VAL A 58 -15.11 -5.32 21.98
CA VAL A 58 -15.16 -5.94 20.64
C VAL A 58 -15.63 -4.93 19.58
N ILE A 59 -16.72 -4.20 19.86
CA ILE A 59 -17.22 -3.16 18.96
C ILE A 59 -16.17 -2.05 18.80
N PHE A 60 -15.52 -1.67 19.88
CA PHE A 60 -14.47 -0.66 19.87
C PHE A 60 -13.24 -1.10 19.06
N LEU A 61 -12.80 -2.35 19.23
CA LEU A 61 -11.75 -2.96 18.42
C LEU A 61 -12.07 -2.84 16.93
N ILE A 62 -13.28 -3.23 16.51
CA ILE A 62 -13.72 -3.15 15.11
C ILE A 62 -13.75 -1.70 14.63
N THR A 63 -14.30 -0.80 15.45
CA THR A 63 -14.45 0.63 15.12
C THR A 63 -13.12 1.35 14.98
N LEU A 64 -12.08 0.92 15.70
CA LEU A 64 -10.73 1.45 15.53
C LEU A 64 -10.01 0.81 14.34
N THR A 65 -10.16 -0.50 14.17
CA THR A 65 -9.38 -1.28 13.20
C THR A 65 -9.84 -1.05 11.78
N PHE A 66 -11.15 -1.11 11.53
CA PHE A 66 -11.69 -1.05 10.18
C PHE A 66 -11.42 0.29 9.47
N PRO A 67 -11.66 1.46 10.09
CA PRO A 67 -11.30 2.74 9.48
C PRO A 67 -9.79 2.92 9.28
N ALA A 68 -8.97 2.35 10.17
CA ALA A 68 -7.52 2.38 10.02
C ALA A 68 -7.04 1.58 8.78
N ILE A 69 -7.61 0.38 8.56
CA ILE A 69 -7.36 -0.40 7.33
C ILE A 69 -7.87 0.36 6.09
N LEU A 70 -9.04 0.98 6.19
CA LEU A 70 -9.59 1.78 5.10
C LEU A 70 -8.69 2.98 4.75
N ALA A 71 -8.09 3.62 5.75
CA ALA A 71 -7.15 4.72 5.54
C ALA A 71 -5.79 4.26 4.97
N MET A 72 -5.34 3.04 5.29
CA MET A 72 -4.18 2.44 4.61
C MET A 72 -4.43 2.26 3.13
N THR A 73 -5.60 1.73 2.77
CA THR A 73 -5.93 1.38 1.38
C THR A 73 -6.37 2.59 0.54
N THR A 74 -7.28 3.41 1.06
CA THR A 74 -7.79 4.58 0.35
C THR A 74 -6.89 5.81 0.50
N GLY A 75 -6.13 5.91 1.60
CA GLY A 75 -5.17 6.98 1.86
C GLY A 75 -3.76 6.62 1.42
N ALA A 76 -3.00 5.94 2.31
CA ALA A 76 -1.57 5.65 2.10
C ALA A 76 -1.28 5.04 0.72
N HIS A 77 -2.07 4.05 0.32
CA HIS A 77 -1.93 3.34 -0.93
C HIS A 77 -2.46 4.14 -2.14
N ARG A 78 -3.78 4.38 -2.23
CA ARG A 78 -4.39 4.95 -3.44
C ARG A 78 -4.19 6.47 -3.59
N LEU A 79 -4.34 7.23 -2.52
CA LEU A 79 -4.23 8.69 -2.57
C LEU A 79 -2.76 9.12 -2.69
N TRP A 80 -1.91 8.71 -1.73
CA TRP A 80 -0.53 9.21 -1.66
C TRP A 80 0.46 8.39 -2.47
N ALA A 81 0.42 7.04 -2.43
CA ALA A 81 1.40 6.26 -3.20
C ALA A 81 1.13 6.31 -4.71
N HIS A 82 -0.14 6.17 -5.11
CA HIS A 82 -0.52 6.02 -6.53
C HIS A 82 -1.24 7.20 -7.16
N ARG A 83 -1.66 8.19 -6.37
CA ARG A 83 -2.32 9.41 -6.88
C ARG A 83 -3.53 9.08 -7.76
N THR A 84 -4.32 8.07 -7.38
CA THR A 84 -5.47 7.59 -8.16
C THR A 84 -6.65 8.55 -8.10
N TYR A 85 -6.67 9.44 -7.11
CA TYR A 85 -7.64 10.53 -6.96
C TYR A 85 -7.00 11.70 -6.19
N LYS A 86 -7.70 12.84 -6.14
CA LYS A 86 -7.38 13.99 -5.30
C LYS A 86 -8.41 14.11 -4.18
N ALA A 87 -7.98 14.57 -3.01
CA ALA A 87 -8.83 14.76 -1.85
C ALA A 87 -8.71 16.18 -1.31
N SER A 88 -9.78 16.72 -0.73
CA SER A 88 -9.74 17.97 0.02
C SER A 88 -8.77 17.86 1.22
N THR A 89 -8.36 19.00 1.78
CA THR A 89 -7.47 19.02 2.95
C THR A 89 -8.10 18.34 4.16
N GLU A 90 -9.40 18.50 4.36
CA GLU A 90 -10.16 17.89 5.46
C GLU A 90 -10.12 16.36 5.36
N LEU A 91 -10.42 15.81 4.17
CA LEU A 91 -10.36 14.36 3.97
C LEU A 91 -8.93 13.84 4.13
N ARG A 92 -7.92 14.57 3.65
CA ARG A 92 -6.50 14.21 3.87
C ARG A 92 -6.14 14.16 5.35
N ILE A 93 -6.62 15.11 6.16
CA ILE A 93 -6.39 15.13 7.61
C ILE A 93 -7.05 13.90 8.26
N VAL A 94 -8.31 13.61 7.92
CA VAL A 94 -9.03 12.44 8.45
C VAL A 94 -8.30 11.14 8.11
N LEU A 95 -7.92 10.96 6.83
CA LEU A 95 -7.18 9.78 6.39
C LEU A 95 -5.81 9.68 7.08
N MET A 96 -5.15 10.80 7.32
CA MET A 96 -3.85 10.82 8.02
C MET A 96 -3.98 10.42 9.49
N LEU A 97 -5.02 10.89 10.19
CA LEU A 97 -5.28 10.50 11.58
C LEU A 97 -5.62 9.00 11.68
N LEU A 98 -6.48 8.51 10.79
CA LEU A 98 -6.84 7.09 10.72
C LEU A 98 -5.66 6.20 10.29
N GLN A 99 -4.79 6.66 9.41
CA GLN A 99 -3.56 5.95 9.07
C GLN A 99 -2.61 5.89 10.28
N THR A 100 -2.52 6.96 11.07
CA THR A 100 -1.73 6.96 12.30
C THR A 100 -2.30 5.99 13.33
N LEU A 101 -3.63 5.84 13.38
CA LEU A 101 -4.33 4.82 14.17
C LEU A 101 -4.02 3.38 13.70
N ALA A 102 -3.51 3.19 12.48
CA ALA A 102 -3.02 1.88 12.02
C ALA A 102 -1.65 1.51 12.62
N GLY A 103 -0.86 2.51 13.00
CA GLY A 103 0.44 2.31 13.67
C GLY A 103 1.55 1.75 12.79
N VAL A 104 1.40 1.73 11.46
CA VAL A 104 2.33 1.08 10.52
C VAL A 104 3.44 2.00 9.98
N GLY A 105 3.74 3.08 10.69
CA GLY A 105 4.77 4.05 10.36
C GLY A 105 4.23 5.32 9.66
N PRO A 106 5.08 6.36 9.52
CA PRO A 106 4.70 7.58 8.82
C PRO A 106 4.30 7.31 7.37
N ILE A 107 3.27 8.01 6.88
CA ILE A 107 2.77 7.91 5.49
C ILE A 107 3.92 8.09 4.51
N TYR A 108 4.79 9.07 4.75
CA TYR A 108 5.95 9.35 3.90
C TYR A 108 6.84 8.13 3.70
N ASN A 109 7.18 7.43 4.78
CA ASN A 109 8.06 6.27 4.71
C ASN A 109 7.33 5.09 4.07
N TRP A 110 6.08 4.84 4.45
CA TRP A 110 5.26 3.77 3.88
C TRP A 110 5.15 3.93 2.36
N VAL A 111 4.79 5.12 1.89
CA VAL A 111 4.66 5.44 0.47
C VAL A 111 5.98 5.27 -0.26
N ARG A 112 7.10 5.71 0.32
CA ARG A 112 8.42 5.54 -0.31
C ARG A 112 8.79 4.07 -0.51
N HIS A 113 8.54 3.23 0.50
CA HIS A 113 8.75 1.78 0.38
C HIS A 113 7.80 1.14 -0.63
N HIS A 114 6.55 1.56 -0.67
CA HIS A 114 5.57 1.05 -1.64
C HIS A 114 5.87 1.48 -3.08
N ARG A 115 6.36 2.70 -3.30
CA ARG A 115 6.83 3.15 -4.62
C ARG A 115 8.08 2.39 -5.07
N LEU A 116 9.01 2.11 -4.15
CA LEU A 116 10.16 1.24 -4.44
C LEU A 116 9.71 -0.17 -4.86
N HIS A 117 8.74 -0.75 -4.14
CA HIS A 117 8.12 -2.03 -4.48
C HIS A 117 7.56 -2.02 -5.91
N HIS A 118 6.77 -1.00 -6.26
CA HIS A 118 6.20 -0.88 -7.61
C HIS A 118 7.26 -0.65 -8.71
N ALA A 119 8.28 0.16 -8.43
CA ALA A 119 9.34 0.47 -9.40
C ALA A 119 10.17 -0.76 -9.78
N HIS A 120 10.31 -1.71 -8.87
CA HIS A 120 11.09 -2.93 -9.05
C HIS A 120 10.24 -4.20 -8.94
N PHE A 121 8.93 -4.09 -9.09
CA PHE A 121 7.98 -5.17 -8.85
C PHE A 121 8.37 -6.45 -9.57
N ALA A 122 8.30 -7.59 -8.87
CA ALA A 122 8.62 -8.92 -9.40
C ALA A 122 10.08 -9.07 -9.89
N THR A 123 11.01 -8.27 -9.37
CA THR A 123 12.46 -8.40 -9.61
C THR A 123 13.20 -8.70 -8.31
N GLU A 124 14.46 -9.13 -8.42
CA GLU A 124 15.34 -9.34 -7.26
C GLU A 124 15.55 -8.08 -6.39
N ASN A 125 15.33 -6.91 -6.98
CA ASN A 125 15.48 -5.62 -6.31
C ASN A 125 14.22 -5.22 -5.54
N ASP A 126 13.09 -5.90 -5.74
CA ASP A 126 11.88 -5.72 -4.95
C ASP A 126 12.10 -6.22 -3.50
N PRO A 127 11.99 -5.35 -2.49
CA PRO A 127 12.06 -5.80 -1.11
C PRO A 127 10.95 -6.80 -0.75
N PHE A 128 9.82 -6.78 -1.45
CA PHE A 128 8.64 -7.61 -1.18
C PHE A 128 8.40 -8.64 -2.28
N ASP A 129 9.45 -9.02 -3.00
CA ASP A 129 9.40 -9.94 -4.14
C ASP A 129 8.52 -11.17 -3.86
N TYR A 130 7.38 -11.22 -4.53
CA TYR A 130 6.39 -12.28 -4.34
C TYR A 130 6.86 -13.63 -4.90
N ASN A 131 7.87 -13.65 -5.78
CA ASN A 131 8.42 -14.88 -6.33
C ASN A 131 9.14 -15.73 -5.26
N GLN A 132 9.59 -15.11 -4.17
CA GLN A 132 10.12 -15.80 -2.99
C GLN A 132 9.03 -16.42 -2.09
N GLY A 133 7.75 -16.24 -2.45
CA GLY A 133 6.60 -16.82 -1.79
C GLY A 133 5.98 -15.94 -0.70
N PHE A 134 4.78 -16.34 -0.27
CA PHE A 134 3.95 -15.55 0.65
C PHE A 134 4.67 -15.21 1.96
N ALA A 135 5.32 -16.19 2.62
CA ALA A 135 5.98 -15.95 3.90
C ALA A 135 7.10 -14.88 3.80
N TYR A 136 7.80 -14.85 2.66
CA TYR A 136 8.82 -13.85 2.43
C TYR A 136 8.23 -12.46 2.22
N ALA A 137 7.30 -12.33 1.26
CA ALA A 137 6.65 -11.06 0.92
C ALA A 137 5.80 -10.49 2.07
N HIS A 138 5.24 -11.36 2.92
CA HIS A 138 4.37 -10.96 4.03
C HIS A 138 5.15 -10.65 5.31
N ILE A 139 6.03 -11.56 5.76
CA ILE A 139 6.64 -11.50 7.10
C ILE A 139 8.16 -11.29 7.02
N PHE A 140 8.91 -12.15 6.32
CA PHE A 140 10.37 -12.17 6.44
C PHE A 140 11.04 -10.90 5.93
N THR A 141 10.48 -10.28 4.90
CA THR A 141 10.98 -8.98 4.42
C THR A 141 10.98 -7.89 5.51
N ARG A 142 9.99 -7.88 6.41
CA ARG A 142 9.90 -6.89 7.51
C ARG A 142 10.98 -7.09 8.56
N MET A 143 11.51 -8.32 8.65
CA MET A 143 12.58 -8.72 9.55
C MET A 143 13.97 -8.54 8.93
N ARG A 144 14.08 -7.98 7.73
CA ARG A 144 15.35 -7.77 7.04
C ARG A 144 15.53 -6.30 6.68
N LYS A 145 16.75 -5.80 6.83
CA LYS A 145 17.13 -4.49 6.30
C LYS A 145 17.04 -4.52 4.78
N LEU A 146 16.85 -3.37 4.15
CA LEU A 146 17.12 -3.26 2.71
C LEU A 146 18.61 -3.51 2.47
N SER A 147 18.95 -4.07 1.32
CA SER A 147 20.36 -4.20 0.92
C SER A 147 20.94 -2.81 0.65
N PRO A 148 22.27 -2.63 0.72
CA PRO A 148 22.91 -1.38 0.32
C PRO A 148 22.48 -0.89 -1.07
N TYR A 149 22.30 -1.82 -2.02
CA TYR A 149 21.81 -1.49 -3.36
C TYR A 149 20.34 -1.03 -3.34
N GLN A 150 19.46 -1.73 -2.60
CA GLN A 150 18.06 -1.33 -2.45
C GLN A 150 17.90 0.01 -1.74
N GLU A 151 18.78 0.35 -0.79
CA GLU A 151 18.78 1.68 -0.17
C GLU A 151 19.10 2.77 -1.21
N LYS A 152 20.10 2.55 -2.08
CA LYS A 152 20.39 3.46 -3.20
C LYS A 152 19.21 3.58 -4.18
N LEU A 153 18.53 2.48 -4.49
CA LEU A 153 17.31 2.53 -5.32
C LEU A 153 16.20 3.33 -4.63
N LYS A 154 16.02 3.18 -3.32
CA LYS A 154 15.05 3.95 -2.52
C LYS A 154 15.32 5.46 -2.55
N GLU A 155 16.59 5.86 -2.68
CA GLU A 155 17.00 7.25 -2.86
C GLU A 155 16.53 7.85 -4.18
N SER A 156 16.42 7.05 -5.25
CA SER A 156 15.94 7.49 -6.56
C SER A 156 14.42 7.67 -6.66
N ILE A 157 13.66 7.22 -5.65
CA ILE A 157 12.21 7.33 -5.64
C ILE A 157 11.79 8.79 -5.45
N ASP A 158 11.06 9.33 -6.43
CA ASP A 158 10.45 10.66 -6.34
C ASP A 158 9.44 10.72 -5.19
N MET A 159 9.64 11.68 -4.30
CA MET A 159 8.79 11.97 -3.14
C MET A 159 8.37 13.44 -3.10
N SER A 160 8.69 14.23 -4.14
CA SER A 160 8.47 15.68 -4.19
C SER A 160 7.01 16.07 -3.97
N ASP A 161 6.07 15.24 -4.41
CA ASP A 161 4.64 15.46 -4.18
C ASP A 161 4.24 15.31 -2.71
N LEU A 162 4.85 14.37 -1.97
CA LEU A 162 4.61 14.21 -0.54
C LEU A 162 5.33 15.28 0.27
N GLU A 163 6.51 15.72 -0.18
CA GLU A 163 7.24 16.84 0.43
C GLU A 163 6.45 18.16 0.33
N ASN A 164 5.69 18.33 -0.75
CA ASN A 164 4.78 19.46 -0.95
C ASN A 164 3.40 19.27 -0.27
N ASP A 165 3.08 18.09 0.28
CA ASP A 165 1.85 17.85 1.02
C ASP A 165 2.06 18.16 2.52
N SER A 166 1.56 19.32 2.95
CA SER A 166 1.68 19.77 4.34
C SER A 166 1.06 18.81 5.36
N VAL A 167 0.02 18.05 5.00
CA VAL A 167 -0.63 17.08 5.92
C VAL A 167 0.29 15.90 6.16
N VAL A 168 0.92 15.39 5.10
CA VAL A 168 1.88 14.28 5.19
C VAL A 168 3.13 14.71 5.95
N MET A 169 3.66 15.89 5.67
CA MET A 169 4.85 16.41 6.33
C MET A 169 4.61 16.75 7.81
N PHE A 170 3.43 17.24 8.15
CA PHE A 170 2.99 17.41 9.53
C PHE A 170 3.00 16.06 10.28
N GLN A 171 2.35 15.04 9.70
CA GLN A 171 2.31 13.71 10.30
C GLN A 171 3.72 13.12 10.44
N LYS A 172 4.56 13.21 9.42
CA LYS A 172 5.95 12.72 9.47
C LYS A 172 6.74 13.35 10.61
N THR A 173 6.56 14.64 10.84
CA THR A 173 7.29 15.40 11.87
C THR A 173 6.84 15.04 13.26
N LEU A 174 5.52 14.90 13.47
CA LEU A 174 4.93 14.61 14.79
C LEU A 174 4.58 13.13 14.99
N TYR A 175 5.03 12.25 14.10
CA TYR A 175 4.52 10.87 14.02
C TYR A 175 4.59 10.15 15.36
N TRP A 176 5.72 10.21 16.06
CA TRP A 176 5.87 9.50 17.34
C TRP A 176 4.96 10.03 18.45
N PHE A 177 4.73 11.35 18.47
CA PHE A 177 3.75 11.95 19.39
C PHE A 177 2.32 11.54 19.03
N MET A 178 1.97 11.59 17.74
CA MET A 178 0.64 11.19 17.26
C MET A 178 0.41 9.68 17.43
N TYR A 179 1.43 8.85 17.23
CA TYR A 179 1.38 7.42 17.47
C TYR A 179 1.18 7.12 18.96
N ALA A 180 1.98 7.73 19.84
CA ALA A 180 1.82 7.54 21.27
C ALA A 180 0.41 7.93 21.75
N THR A 181 -0.18 9.00 21.20
CA THR A 181 -1.51 9.48 21.61
C THR A 181 -2.64 8.72 20.92
N LEU A 182 -2.70 8.72 19.59
CA LEU A 182 -3.81 8.20 18.79
C LEU A 182 -3.80 6.67 18.70
N PHE A 183 -2.63 6.04 18.58
CA PHE A 183 -2.54 4.60 18.47
C PHE A 183 -2.50 3.93 19.85
N LEU A 184 -1.72 4.47 20.80
CA LEU A 184 -1.48 3.80 22.08
C LEU A 184 -2.38 4.33 23.20
N LEU A 185 -2.16 5.55 23.68
CA LEU A 185 -2.74 6.04 24.93
C LEU A 185 -4.27 6.18 24.88
N LEU A 186 -4.83 6.84 23.85
CA LEU A 186 -6.27 7.05 23.77
C LEU A 186 -7.03 5.72 23.59
N PRO A 187 -6.64 4.81 22.67
CA PRO A 187 -7.31 3.53 22.55
C PRO A 187 -7.18 2.64 23.78
N LEU A 188 -6.03 2.63 24.46
CA LEU A 188 -5.86 1.82 25.66
C LEU A 188 -6.61 2.37 26.88
N ASN A 189 -6.80 3.68 26.96
CA ASN A 189 -7.53 4.28 28.09
C ASN A 189 -9.05 4.06 27.98
N ALA A 190 -9.60 4.08 26.77
CA ALA A 190 -11.05 4.07 26.58
C ALA A 190 -11.78 2.85 27.20
N PRO A 191 -11.30 1.60 27.08
CA PRO A 191 -11.94 0.46 27.73
C PRO A 191 -11.95 0.52 29.25
N LEU A 192 -10.91 1.12 29.83
CA LEU A 192 -10.74 1.22 31.29
C LEU A 192 -11.68 2.27 31.85
N GLU A 193 -11.75 3.43 31.20
CA GLU A 193 -12.48 4.60 31.69
C GLU A 193 -14.00 4.50 31.44
N TYR A 194 -14.41 4.04 30.27
CA TYR A 194 -15.81 4.21 29.84
C TYR A 194 -16.70 2.99 30.05
N TRP A 195 -16.14 1.79 30.14
CA TRP A 195 -16.92 0.57 30.39
C TRP A 195 -16.20 -0.43 31.30
N GLU A 196 -15.20 0.03 32.07
CA GLU A 196 -14.55 -0.72 33.16
C GLU A 196 -14.09 -2.14 32.74
N ASP A 197 -13.48 -2.26 31.55
CA ASP A 197 -12.82 -3.51 31.17
C ASP A 197 -11.47 -3.66 31.91
N SER A 198 -10.92 -4.87 31.93
CA SER A 198 -9.66 -5.12 32.62
C SER A 198 -8.48 -4.46 31.90
N VAL A 199 -7.42 -4.12 32.65
CA VAL A 199 -6.15 -3.65 32.07
C VAL A 199 -5.58 -4.66 31.08
N LEU A 200 -5.73 -5.96 31.36
CA LEU A 200 -5.29 -7.02 30.47
C LEU A 200 -6.08 -7.01 29.16
N SER A 201 -7.41 -6.93 29.23
CA SER A 201 -8.28 -6.81 28.06
C SER A 201 -7.86 -5.63 27.19
N SER A 202 -7.69 -4.45 27.78
CA SER A 202 -7.31 -3.26 27.02
C SER A 202 -5.93 -3.41 26.35
N VAL A 203 -4.90 -3.78 27.12
CA VAL A 203 -3.53 -3.88 26.62
C VAL A 203 -3.37 -4.99 25.58
N PHE A 204 -3.93 -6.17 25.82
CA PHE A 204 -3.74 -7.32 24.94
C PHE A 204 -4.70 -7.36 23.77
N VAL A 205 -5.94 -6.88 23.91
CA VAL A 205 -6.92 -6.85 22.81
C VAL A 205 -6.79 -5.56 22.00
N ILE A 206 -6.91 -4.39 22.64
CA ILE A 206 -6.84 -3.09 21.94
C ILE A 206 -5.40 -2.69 21.63
N GLY A 207 -4.42 -3.11 22.42
CA GLY A 207 -3.00 -2.91 22.10
C GLY A 207 -2.48 -3.96 21.13
N PHE A 208 -2.13 -5.14 21.64
CA PHE A 208 -1.38 -6.15 20.89
C PHE A 208 -2.18 -6.83 19.76
N LEU A 209 -3.38 -7.34 20.02
CA LEU A 209 -4.18 -8.03 19.01
C LEU A 209 -4.62 -7.09 17.88
N ARG A 210 -5.10 -5.88 18.22
CA ARG A 210 -5.42 -4.85 17.21
C ARG A 210 -4.23 -4.57 16.32
N TYR A 211 -3.04 -4.38 16.92
CA TYR A 211 -1.85 -4.07 16.16
C TYR A 211 -1.41 -5.23 15.27
N PHE A 212 -1.50 -6.46 15.77
CA PHE A 212 -1.27 -7.67 14.98
C PHE A 212 -2.18 -7.68 13.74
N ILE A 213 -3.49 -7.44 13.90
CA ILE A 213 -4.44 -7.38 12.77
C ILE A 213 -4.03 -6.28 11.78
N LEU A 214 -3.70 -5.08 12.26
CA LEU A 214 -3.32 -3.95 11.41
C LEU A 214 -2.02 -4.18 10.64
N LEU A 215 -1.02 -4.80 11.28
CA LEU A 215 0.24 -5.18 10.63
C LEU A 215 -0.03 -6.15 9.49
N HIS A 216 -0.76 -7.24 9.76
CA HIS A 216 -1.09 -8.23 8.73
C HIS A 216 -1.94 -7.63 7.61
N ALA A 217 -2.92 -6.78 7.92
CA ALA A 217 -3.72 -6.08 6.92
C ALA A 217 -2.86 -5.16 6.04
N SER A 218 -1.88 -4.45 6.63
CA SER A 218 -0.94 -3.62 5.86
C SER A 218 -0.01 -4.46 5.00
N TRP A 219 0.60 -5.52 5.54
CA TRP A 219 1.56 -6.35 4.80
C TRP A 219 0.92 -7.15 3.68
N LEU A 220 -0.38 -7.38 3.81
CA LEU A 220 -1.18 -8.00 2.79
C LEU A 220 -1.31 -7.13 1.54
N ILE A 221 -1.12 -5.81 1.62
CA ILE A 221 -1.11 -4.93 0.43
C ILE A 221 -0.02 -5.37 -0.55
N GLU A 222 1.19 -5.68 -0.05
CA GLU A 222 2.30 -6.09 -0.92
C GLU A 222 2.32 -7.61 -1.22
N SER A 223 1.73 -8.43 -0.35
CA SER A 223 1.75 -9.90 -0.49
C SER A 223 0.43 -10.49 -1.01
N ALA A 224 -0.60 -9.66 -1.23
CA ALA A 224 -1.92 -10.07 -1.70
C ALA A 224 -1.85 -10.87 -2.99
N ILE A 225 -0.91 -10.57 -3.88
CA ILE A 225 -0.72 -11.29 -5.13
C ILE A 225 -0.39 -12.77 -4.91
N CYS A 226 0.25 -13.16 -3.81
CA CYS A 226 0.48 -14.56 -3.48
C CYS A 226 -0.81 -15.31 -3.09
N VAL A 227 -1.81 -14.58 -2.58
CA VAL A 227 -3.07 -15.14 -2.05
C VAL A 227 -4.15 -15.11 -3.13
N TRP A 228 -4.38 -13.94 -3.73
CA TRP A 228 -5.43 -13.69 -4.71
C TRP A 228 -4.93 -13.55 -6.15
N GLY A 229 -3.63 -13.45 -6.42
CA GLY A 229 -3.13 -13.35 -7.79
C GLY A 229 -3.32 -14.65 -8.58
N LEU A 230 -3.50 -14.53 -9.90
CA LEU A 230 -3.55 -15.67 -10.81
C LEU A 230 -2.13 -16.15 -11.12
N LYS A 231 -1.94 -17.47 -11.09
CA LYS A 231 -0.68 -18.04 -11.59
C LYS A 231 -0.68 -18.05 -13.12
N PRO A 232 0.51 -17.98 -13.77
CA PRO A 232 0.60 -18.12 -15.22
C PRO A 232 -0.12 -19.37 -15.72
N GLY A 233 -1.07 -19.19 -16.64
CA GLY A 233 -1.89 -20.28 -17.21
C GLY A 233 -3.21 -20.56 -16.49
N GLU A 234 -3.48 -19.98 -15.32
CA GLU A 234 -4.79 -20.06 -14.67
C GLU A 234 -5.81 -19.17 -15.39
N LYS A 235 -7.00 -19.72 -15.69
CA LYS A 235 -8.12 -18.95 -16.24
C LYS A 235 -8.88 -18.26 -15.09
N SER A 236 -9.46 -17.09 -15.36
CA SER A 236 -10.26 -16.34 -14.40
C SER A 236 -11.77 -16.60 -14.60
N PRO A 237 -12.57 -16.71 -13.52
CA PRO A 237 -12.12 -17.00 -12.16
C PRO A 237 -11.63 -18.46 -12.09
N PRO A 238 -10.49 -18.73 -11.44
CA PRO A 238 -10.01 -20.10 -11.26
C PRO A 238 -10.94 -20.78 -10.26
N ASP A 239 -11.27 -22.03 -10.54
CA ASP A 239 -12.06 -22.88 -9.64
C ASP A 239 -11.33 -23.04 -8.31
N SER A 240 -11.61 -22.17 -7.33
CA SER A 240 -11.16 -22.32 -5.95
C SER A 240 -12.29 -22.94 -5.14
N ASN A 241 -12.02 -24.08 -4.51
CA ASN A 241 -12.99 -24.76 -3.63
C ASN A 241 -13.31 -23.97 -2.35
N SER A 242 -12.70 -22.81 -2.14
CA SER A 242 -12.98 -21.88 -1.04
C SER A 242 -13.88 -20.75 -1.53
N VAL A 243 -15.15 -21.06 -1.77
CA VAL A 243 -16.19 -20.12 -2.28
C VAL A 243 -16.35 -18.85 -1.42
N PHE A 244 -15.83 -18.83 -0.20
CA PHE A 244 -16.12 -17.78 0.78
C PHE A 244 -14.97 -16.84 1.17
N ILE A 245 -13.68 -17.15 0.89
CA ILE A 245 -12.57 -16.39 1.49
C ILE A 245 -11.41 -16.10 0.52
N ILE A 246 -11.02 -17.04 -0.36
CA ILE A 246 -9.85 -16.89 -1.22
C ILE A 246 -10.23 -17.18 -2.67
N THR A 247 -10.82 -16.19 -3.34
CA THR A 247 -11.06 -16.24 -4.78
C THR A 247 -9.87 -15.61 -5.49
N ARG A 248 -9.10 -16.39 -6.23
CA ARG A 248 -8.03 -15.80 -7.05
C ARG A 248 -8.63 -14.99 -8.20
N THR A 249 -8.02 -13.86 -8.50
CA THR A 249 -8.49 -12.87 -9.47
C THR A 249 -7.30 -12.21 -10.15
N PHE A 250 -7.57 -11.59 -11.29
CA PHE A 250 -6.55 -10.82 -12.00
C PHE A 250 -6.24 -9.47 -11.33
N TRP A 251 -7.08 -9.00 -10.40
CA TRP A 251 -7.02 -7.64 -9.87
C TRP A 251 -5.71 -7.28 -9.16
N PRO A 252 -5.08 -8.16 -8.36
CA PRO A 252 -3.76 -7.87 -7.81
C PRO A 252 -2.71 -7.65 -8.90
N HIS A 253 -2.74 -8.41 -10.01
CA HIS A 253 -1.82 -8.18 -11.14
C HIS A 253 -2.16 -6.90 -11.90
N TYR A 254 -3.45 -6.65 -12.11
CA TYR A 254 -3.95 -5.44 -12.76
C TYR A 254 -3.49 -4.17 -12.02
N HIS A 255 -3.46 -4.20 -10.68
CA HIS A 255 -2.91 -3.12 -9.86
C HIS A 255 -1.46 -2.77 -10.21
N TYR A 256 -0.60 -3.75 -10.46
CA TYR A 256 0.79 -3.47 -10.84
C TYR A 256 0.95 -2.99 -12.27
N LEU A 257 0.02 -3.36 -13.18
CA LEU A 257 -0.01 -2.87 -14.56
C LEU A 257 -0.53 -1.43 -14.65
N ILE A 258 -1.60 -1.14 -13.90
CA ILE A 258 -2.32 0.14 -13.93
C ILE A 258 -2.46 0.67 -12.50
N PRO A 259 -1.33 1.05 -11.86
CA PRO A 259 -1.32 1.44 -10.44
C PRO A 259 -2.13 2.70 -10.15
N TYR A 260 -2.37 3.54 -11.17
CA TYR A 260 -3.16 4.75 -11.03
C TYR A 260 -4.69 4.53 -11.11
N ASP A 261 -5.18 3.30 -11.33
CA ASP A 261 -6.62 3.00 -11.34
C ASP A 261 -7.19 2.93 -9.92
N TYR A 262 -8.11 3.83 -9.57
CA TYR A 262 -8.71 3.85 -8.23
C TYR A 262 -9.60 2.63 -7.95
N LYS A 263 -10.11 1.95 -8.99
CA LYS A 263 -11.05 0.83 -8.86
C LYS A 263 -10.39 -0.47 -8.43
N SER A 264 -9.10 -0.64 -8.73
CA SER A 264 -8.34 -1.85 -8.41
C SER A 264 -8.16 -1.98 -6.90
N GLY A 265 -8.56 -3.13 -6.35
CA GLY A 265 -8.44 -3.45 -4.94
C GLY A 265 -7.30 -4.42 -4.68
N GLU A 266 -6.42 -4.05 -3.75
CA GLU A 266 -5.34 -4.89 -3.24
C GLU A 266 -5.81 -6.29 -2.80
N TYR A 267 -7.03 -6.42 -2.27
CA TYR A 267 -7.58 -7.70 -1.80
C TYR A 267 -8.40 -8.46 -2.86
N GLY A 268 -8.07 -8.30 -4.13
CA GLY A 268 -8.68 -9.09 -5.21
C GLY A 268 -10.10 -8.65 -5.59
N THR A 269 -10.44 -7.37 -5.43
CA THR A 269 -11.71 -6.80 -5.87
C THR A 269 -11.50 -5.72 -6.92
N TYR A 270 -12.50 -5.49 -7.77
CA TYR A 270 -12.53 -4.36 -8.71
C TYR A 270 -13.90 -3.70 -8.67
N ASP A 271 -13.90 -2.38 -8.40
CA ASP A 271 -15.08 -1.49 -8.27
C ASP A 271 -16.13 -1.88 -7.19
N SER A 272 -16.10 -3.12 -6.72
CA SER A 272 -17.03 -3.72 -5.75
C SER A 272 -16.51 -3.70 -4.31
N GLY A 273 -15.22 -3.39 -4.11
CA GLY A 273 -14.60 -3.34 -2.79
C GLY A 273 -15.02 -2.13 -1.95
N CYS A 274 -14.97 -2.29 -0.62
CA CYS A 274 -15.26 -1.21 0.34
C CYS A 274 -14.44 0.06 0.07
N SER A 275 -13.15 -0.08 -0.24
CA SER A 275 -12.26 1.03 -0.55
C SER A 275 -12.70 1.85 -1.77
N SER A 276 -13.14 1.17 -2.84
CA SER A 276 -13.65 1.84 -4.05
C SER A 276 -14.99 2.53 -3.78
N ALA A 277 -15.87 1.90 -2.98
CA ALA A 277 -17.12 2.51 -2.55
C ALA A 277 -16.88 3.77 -1.68
N PHE A 278 -15.94 3.70 -0.73
CA PHE A 278 -15.56 4.83 0.11
C PHE A 278 -15.12 6.03 -0.74
N ILE A 279 -14.19 5.82 -1.68
CA ILE A 279 -13.69 6.89 -2.56
C ILE A 279 -14.84 7.50 -3.38
N ARG A 280 -15.75 6.66 -3.91
CA ARG A 280 -16.92 7.11 -4.68
C ARG A 280 -17.91 7.93 -3.87
N VAL A 281 -18.15 7.57 -2.59
CA VAL A 281 -19.01 8.36 -1.71
C VAL A 281 -18.43 9.76 -1.52
N TRP A 282 -17.14 9.88 -1.23
CA TRP A 282 -16.49 11.19 -1.12
C TRP A 282 -16.46 11.95 -2.45
N ALA A 283 -16.38 11.23 -3.58
CA ALA A 283 -16.45 11.85 -4.90
C ALA A 283 -17.84 12.42 -5.20
N ALA A 284 -18.90 11.67 -4.87
CA ALA A 284 -20.28 12.13 -5.00
C ALA A 284 -20.57 13.35 -4.10
N LEU A 285 -19.88 13.48 -2.97
CA LEU A 285 -19.94 14.65 -2.08
C LEU A 285 -19.05 15.82 -2.56
N GLY A 286 -18.28 15.67 -3.63
CA GLY A 286 -17.34 16.69 -4.14
C GLY A 286 -16.07 16.86 -3.32
N ILE A 287 -15.82 15.97 -2.36
CA ILE A 287 -14.66 16.02 -1.44
C ILE A 287 -13.46 15.27 -2.04
N ALA A 288 -13.72 14.26 -2.87
CA ALA A 288 -12.73 13.61 -3.72
C ALA A 288 -12.98 13.98 -5.19
N THR A 289 -11.92 14.21 -5.96
CA THR A 289 -12.01 14.60 -7.37
C THR A 289 -10.93 13.93 -8.20
N GLY A 290 -11.06 13.98 -9.53
CA GLY A 290 -10.02 13.48 -10.45
C GLY A 290 -9.74 11.99 -10.29
N LEU A 291 -10.77 11.19 -10.01
CA LEU A 291 -10.70 9.73 -9.93
C LEU A 291 -10.24 9.19 -11.29
N ARG A 292 -9.13 8.45 -11.30
CA ARG A 292 -8.52 7.89 -12.51
C ARG A 292 -8.90 6.43 -12.67
N THR A 293 -9.42 6.07 -13.84
CA THR A 293 -9.72 4.68 -14.19
C THR A 293 -9.57 4.47 -15.69
N VAL A 294 -9.60 3.22 -16.14
CA VAL A 294 -9.45 2.86 -17.55
C VAL A 294 -10.72 2.16 -18.02
N GLU A 295 -11.29 2.64 -19.12
CA GLU A 295 -12.47 2.01 -19.71
C GLU A 295 -12.12 0.68 -20.36
N THR A 296 -13.06 -0.27 -20.35
CA THR A 296 -12.90 -1.58 -20.99
C THR A 296 -12.53 -1.44 -22.47
N ASN A 297 -13.13 -0.49 -23.19
CA ASN A 297 -12.82 -0.22 -24.60
C ASN A 297 -11.37 0.24 -24.78
N THR A 298 -10.85 1.06 -23.87
CA THR A 298 -9.46 1.52 -23.89
C THR A 298 -8.49 0.36 -23.67
N ILE A 299 -8.79 -0.53 -22.71
CA ILE A 299 -8.00 -1.76 -22.48
C ILE A 299 -8.02 -2.65 -23.73
N GLN A 300 -9.19 -2.86 -24.34
CA GLN A 300 -9.32 -3.67 -25.56
C GLN A 300 -8.52 -3.08 -26.73
N LYS A 301 -8.55 -1.76 -26.92
CA LYS A 301 -7.73 -1.07 -27.93
C LYS A 301 -6.24 -1.27 -27.67
N ALA A 302 -5.79 -1.09 -26.43
CA ALA A 302 -4.39 -1.28 -26.05
C ALA A 302 -3.92 -2.73 -26.29
N LEU A 303 -4.74 -3.73 -25.93
CA LEU A 303 -4.46 -5.13 -26.19
C LEU A 303 -4.44 -5.47 -27.68
N ALA A 304 -5.36 -4.89 -28.46
CA ALA A 304 -5.40 -5.06 -29.91
C ALA A 304 -4.16 -4.43 -30.59
N GLU A 305 -3.72 -3.25 -30.14
CA GLU A 305 -2.50 -2.61 -30.63
C GLU A 305 -1.26 -3.43 -30.24
N MET A 306 -1.17 -3.92 -29.01
CA MET A 306 -0.09 -4.80 -28.56
C MET A 306 -0.01 -6.07 -29.41
N ALA A 307 -1.16 -6.70 -29.70
CA ALA A 307 -1.20 -7.91 -30.52
C ALA A 307 -0.70 -7.67 -31.95
N LYS A 308 -1.01 -6.49 -32.53
CA LYS A 308 -0.60 -6.08 -33.89
C LYS A 308 0.85 -5.63 -33.96
N THR A 309 1.29 -4.77 -33.04
CA THR A 309 2.57 -4.07 -33.11
C THR A 309 3.69 -4.77 -32.34
N LYS A 310 3.35 -5.71 -31.45
CA LYS A 310 4.26 -6.38 -30.50
C LYS A 310 5.00 -5.43 -29.56
N LYS A 311 4.57 -4.17 -29.45
CA LYS A 311 5.08 -3.22 -28.45
C LYS A 311 4.64 -3.64 -27.04
N PRO A 312 5.38 -3.25 -25.99
CA PRO A 312 4.95 -3.45 -24.61
C PRO A 312 3.55 -2.89 -24.31
N LEU A 313 2.79 -3.59 -23.46
CA LEU A 313 1.42 -3.20 -23.10
C LEU A 313 1.33 -1.78 -22.55
N GLN A 314 2.29 -1.37 -21.71
CA GLN A 314 2.31 -0.04 -21.09
C GLN A 314 2.26 1.09 -22.13
N ILE A 315 3.05 0.96 -23.21
CA ILE A 315 3.12 1.94 -24.30
C ILE A 315 1.79 1.98 -25.07
N CYS A 316 1.20 0.82 -25.34
CA CYS A 316 -0.08 0.74 -26.03
C CYS A 316 -1.22 1.33 -25.18
N LEU A 317 -1.16 1.13 -23.86
CA LEU A 317 -2.12 1.68 -22.90
C LEU A 317 -2.01 3.20 -22.82
N GLU A 318 -0.80 3.74 -22.73
CA GLU A 318 -0.55 5.19 -22.73
C GLU A 318 -1.07 5.87 -24.01
N ASN A 319 -0.94 5.21 -25.16
CA ASN A 319 -1.50 5.70 -26.41
C ASN A 319 -3.03 5.67 -26.40
N ALA A 320 -3.63 4.53 -26.02
CA ALA A 320 -5.08 4.38 -25.97
C ALA A 320 -5.74 5.35 -24.97
N LEU A 321 -5.06 5.67 -23.87
CA LEU A 321 -5.55 6.61 -22.86
C LEU A 321 -5.66 8.06 -23.37
N LYS A 322 -4.89 8.45 -24.39
CA LYS A 322 -5.01 9.79 -25.01
C LYS A 322 -6.37 9.99 -25.69
N ASP A 323 -6.97 8.91 -26.16
CA ASP A 323 -8.28 8.92 -26.81
C ASP A 323 -9.43 8.77 -25.81
N GLN A 324 -9.14 8.45 -24.54
CA GLN A 324 -10.16 8.27 -23.51
C GLN A 324 -10.59 9.62 -22.94
N SER A 325 -11.90 9.88 -22.96
CA SER A 325 -12.52 11.01 -22.28
C SER A 325 -13.56 10.47 -21.29
N LEU A 326 -13.22 10.50 -20.01
CA LEU A 326 -14.14 10.12 -18.94
C LEU A 326 -15.10 11.27 -18.65
N SER A 327 -16.38 10.95 -18.43
CA SER A 327 -17.30 11.90 -17.81
C SER A 327 -16.82 12.26 -16.41
N ASP A 328 -17.01 13.52 -16.00
CA ASP A 328 -16.70 13.99 -14.64
C ASP A 328 -17.39 13.16 -13.55
N GLN A 329 -18.52 12.53 -13.87
CA GLN A 329 -19.32 11.71 -12.96
C GLN A 329 -19.26 10.21 -13.27
N HIS A 330 -18.25 9.74 -14.02
CA HIS A 330 -18.11 8.32 -14.40
C HIS A 330 -18.16 7.36 -13.19
N TYR A 331 -17.76 7.84 -12.00
CA TYR A 331 -17.77 7.08 -10.74
C TYR A 331 -19.17 6.80 -10.16
N LEU A 332 -20.23 7.45 -10.69
CA LEU A 332 -21.62 7.15 -10.34
C LEU A 332 -22.17 5.96 -11.11
N LYS A 333 -21.56 5.60 -12.24
CA LYS A 333 -21.98 4.47 -13.08
C LYS A 333 -21.13 3.24 -12.73
N ARG A 334 -21.80 2.10 -12.51
CA ARG A 334 -21.16 0.78 -12.53
C ARG A 334 -21.37 0.23 -13.93
N GLU A 335 -20.37 0.43 -14.79
CA GLU A 335 -20.31 -0.19 -16.13
C GLU A 335 -19.44 -1.44 -16.08
#